data_AF-A0A540MU49-F1
#
_entry.id   AF-A0A540MU49-F1
#
_cell.length_a   1.000
_cell.length_b   1.000
_cell.length_c   1.000
_cell.angle_alpha   90.00
_cell.angle_beta   90.00
_cell.angle_gamma   90.00
#
_symmetry.space_group_name_H-M   'P 1'
#
loop_
_entity.id
_entity.type
_entity.pdbx_description
1 polymer ?
#
loop_
_entity_poly.entity_id
_entity_poly.type
_entity_poly.pdbx_seq_one_letter_code
_entity_poly.pdbx_strand_id
1 'polypeptide(L)'
;MAAHHTHSNSLPSRSHPFIPEFDEKLCRLKASPSSSISHRLNGLQDMLECVERFLLLPLSQQALAQECGDKWINELLDGSLRLLNECGIIKDALSQTKERTHELSRLCAEDEEMT
;
A
#
# COMPACT_ATOMS: atom_id res chain seq x y z
N MET A 1 12.85 -36.40 -37.78
CA MET A 1 12.45 -35.27 -36.91
C MET A 1 13.17 -35.44 -35.58
N ALA A 2 14.25 -34.70 -35.36
CA ALA A 2 14.94 -34.72 -34.06
C ALA A 2 14.31 -33.65 -33.17
N ALA A 3 13.80 -34.06 -32.01
CA ALA A 3 13.19 -33.17 -31.03
C ALA A 3 14.29 -32.40 -30.29
N HIS A 4 14.31 -31.08 -30.43
CA HIS A 4 15.19 -30.20 -29.66
C HIS A 4 14.59 -29.99 -28.27
N HIS A 5 15.19 -30.60 -27.25
CA HIS A 5 14.91 -30.29 -25.85
C HIS A 5 15.67 -29.01 -25.47
N THR A 6 14.97 -27.89 -25.45
CA THR A 6 15.47 -26.63 -24.88
C THR A 6 15.38 -26.74 -23.37
N HIS A 7 16.48 -27.11 -22.72
CA HIS A 7 16.59 -27.04 -21.26
C HIS A 7 16.83 -25.57 -20.88
N SER A 8 15.86 -24.96 -20.20
CA SER A 8 16.00 -23.61 -19.63
C SER A 8 17.02 -23.65 -18.50
N ASN A 9 18.18 -23.03 -18.70
CA ASN A 9 19.16 -22.82 -17.64
C ASN A 9 18.71 -21.64 -16.77
N SER A 10 18.04 -21.93 -15.65
CA SER A 10 17.92 -20.99 -14.55
C SER A 10 19.28 -20.87 -13.86
N LEU A 11 19.95 -19.72 -14.03
CA LEU A 11 21.13 -19.41 -13.25
C LEU A 11 20.73 -19.30 -11.76
N PRO A 12 21.56 -19.77 -10.82
CA PRO A 12 21.29 -19.59 -9.40
C PRO A 12 21.26 -18.09 -9.12
N SER A 13 20.11 -17.59 -8.65
CA SER A 13 19.96 -16.24 -8.14
C SER A 13 20.91 -16.09 -6.96
N ARG A 14 22.00 -15.34 -7.13
CA ARG A 14 22.93 -15.05 -6.04
C ARG A 14 22.20 -14.19 -5.02
N SER A 15 22.02 -14.71 -3.81
CA SER A 15 21.47 -13.96 -2.69
C SER A 15 22.26 -12.67 -2.50
N HIS A 16 21.55 -11.57 -2.21
CA HIS A 16 22.21 -10.30 -1.94
C HIS A 16 23.24 -10.49 -0.80
N PRO A 17 24.48 -9.98 -0.92
CA PRO A 17 25.56 -10.22 0.04
C PRO A 17 25.25 -9.78 1.47
N PHE A 18 24.19 -8.98 1.65
CA PHE A 18 23.64 -8.59 2.94
C PHE A 18 22.96 -9.73 3.72
N ILE A 19 22.29 -10.66 3.04
CA ILE A 19 21.49 -11.71 3.67
C ILE A 19 22.36 -12.65 4.54
N PRO A 20 23.52 -13.16 4.05
CA PRO A 20 24.40 -13.98 4.87
C PRO A 20 24.99 -13.26 6.09
N GLU A 21 25.32 -11.97 5.95
CA GLU A 21 25.83 -11.16 7.06
C GLU A 21 24.79 -11.01 8.16
N PHE A 22 23.54 -10.69 7.79
CA PHE A 22 22.43 -10.59 8.72
C PHE A 22 22.16 -11.94 9.43
N ASP A 23 22.11 -13.04 8.67
CA ASP A 23 21.88 -14.37 9.23
C ASP A 23 22.97 -14.78 10.22
N GLU A 24 24.23 -14.46 9.93
CA GLU A 24 25.35 -14.73 10.84
C GLU A 24 25.20 -13.97 12.16
N LYS A 25 24.94 -12.66 12.09
CA LYS A 25 24.69 -11.82 13.28
C LYS A 25 23.50 -12.38 14.09
N LEU A 26 22.46 -12.88 13.42
CA LEU A 26 21.24 -13.40 14.06
C LEU A 26 21.49 -14.72 14.77
N CYS A 27 22.20 -15.62 14.08
CA CYS A 27 22.57 -16.92 14.63
C CYS A 27 23.45 -16.75 15.86
N ARG A 28 24.44 -15.84 15.82
CA ARG A 28 25.29 -15.55 16.98
C ARG A 28 24.50 -15.03 18.17
N LEU A 29 23.56 -14.11 17.93
CA LEU A 29 22.71 -13.55 18.99
C LEU A 29 21.83 -14.63 19.63
N LYS A 30 21.27 -15.54 18.83
CA LYS A 30 20.42 -16.65 19.30
C LYS A 30 21.21 -17.75 20.02
N ALA A 31 22.42 -18.07 19.56
CA ALA A 31 23.25 -19.15 20.08
C ALA A 31 23.89 -18.86 21.46
N SER A 32 23.72 -17.64 21.99
CA SER A 32 24.39 -17.19 23.22
C SER A 32 23.43 -16.98 24.42
N PRO A 33 22.52 -17.91 24.76
CA PRO A 33 21.54 -17.71 25.85
C PRO A 33 22.19 -17.64 27.24
N SER A 34 23.37 -18.23 27.42
CA SER A 34 24.16 -18.23 28.67
C SER A 34 25.23 -17.12 28.72
N SER A 35 25.25 -16.20 27.76
CA SER A 35 26.22 -15.10 27.73
C SER A 35 25.84 -13.97 28.70
N SER A 36 26.85 -13.20 29.12
CA SER A 36 26.63 -12.04 29.98
C SER A 36 25.68 -11.04 29.31
N ILE A 37 25.01 -10.22 30.13
CA ILE A 37 24.13 -9.14 29.64
C ILE A 37 24.88 -8.23 28.65
N SER A 38 26.15 -7.91 28.93
CA SER A 38 27.00 -7.11 28.04
C SER A 38 27.18 -7.74 26.66
N HIS A 39 27.41 -9.05 26.58
CA HIS A 39 27.55 -9.75 25.31
C HIS A 39 26.25 -9.75 24.50
N ARG A 40 25.10 -9.92 25.18
CA ARG A 40 23.78 -9.82 24.54
C ARG A 40 23.50 -8.42 24.00
N LEU A 41 23.85 -7.38 24.76
CA LEU A 41 23.70 -5.99 24.32
C LEU A 41 24.59 -5.67 23.11
N ASN A 42 25.84 -6.14 23.10
CA ASN A 42 26.71 -5.99 21.93
C ASN A 42 26.15 -6.72 20.70
N GLY A 43 25.64 -7.95 20.86
CA GLY A 43 24.99 -8.67 19.77
C GLY A 43 23.74 -7.98 19.22
N LEU A 44 22.98 -7.27 20.07
CA LEU A 44 21.87 -6.43 19.64
C LEU A 44 22.34 -5.18 18.89
N GLN A 45 23.43 -4.55 19.35
CA GLN A 45 24.01 -3.40 18.68
C GLN A 45 24.51 -3.75 17.28
N ASP A 46 25.25 -4.86 17.14
CA ASP A 46 25.67 -5.43 15.86
C ASP A 46 24.49 -5.63 14.91
N MET A 47 23.35 -6.07 15.45
CA MET A 47 22.12 -6.29 14.70
C MET A 47 21.49 -4.99 14.23
N LEU A 48 21.42 -4.00 15.11
CA LEU A 48 20.87 -2.69 14.79
C LEU A 48 21.70 -2.00 13.70
N GLU A 49 23.03 -2.07 13.78
CA GLU A 49 23.92 -1.51 12.75
C GLU A 49 23.74 -2.22 11.40
N CYS A 50 23.56 -3.54 11.41
CA CYS A 50 23.26 -4.31 10.21
C CYS A 50 21.95 -3.85 9.56
N VAL A 51 20.87 -3.70 10.34
CA VAL A 51 19.57 -3.21 9.85
C VAL A 51 19.66 -1.76 9.36
N GLU A 52 20.38 -0.89 10.06
CA GLU A 52 20.58 0.49 9.64
C GLU A 52 21.25 0.56 8.26
N ARG A 53 22.33 -0.21 8.06
CA ARG A 53 22.98 -0.34 6.75
C ARG A 53 22.04 -0.86 5.67
N PHE A 54 21.16 -1.81 6.00
CA PHE A 54 20.15 -2.30 5.05
C PHE A 54 19.19 -1.21 4.62
N LEU A 55 18.68 -0.44 5.57
CA LEU A 55 17.76 0.66 5.32
C LEU A 55 18.40 1.79 4.51
N LEU A 56 19.72 1.94 4.59
CA LEU A 56 20.49 2.90 3.79
C LEU A 56 20.76 2.43 2.35
N LEU A 57 20.47 1.16 2.01
CA LEU A 57 20.64 0.68 0.63
C LEU A 57 19.64 1.38 -0.30
N PRO A 58 20.06 1.82 -1.50
CA PRO A 58 19.16 2.49 -2.44
C PRO A 58 17.90 1.69 -2.79
N LEU A 59 18.05 0.36 -2.93
CA LEU A 59 16.93 -0.54 -3.22
C LEU A 59 15.92 -0.60 -2.06
N SER A 60 16.40 -0.62 -0.82
CA SER A 60 15.55 -0.60 0.37
C SER A 60 14.82 0.73 0.49
N GLN A 61 15.51 1.86 0.27
CA GLN A 61 14.89 3.18 0.29
C GLN A 61 13.86 3.35 -0.82
N GLN A 62 14.15 2.83 -2.03
CA GLN A 62 13.19 2.85 -3.14
C GLN A 62 11.95 2.02 -2.82
N ALA A 63 12.12 0.81 -2.29
CA ALA A 63 11.00 -0.06 -1.91
C ALA A 63 10.14 0.60 -0.82
N LEU A 64 10.76 1.18 0.21
CA LEU A 64 10.07 1.89 1.27
C LEU A 64 9.32 3.13 0.75
N ALA A 65 9.96 3.92 -0.12
CA ALA A 65 9.36 5.11 -0.71
C ALA A 65 8.16 4.73 -1.61
N GLN A 66 8.29 3.65 -2.39
CA GLN A 66 7.21 3.12 -3.22
C GLN A 66 6.04 2.66 -2.35
N GLU A 67 6.29 1.85 -1.32
CA GLU A 67 5.22 1.32 -0.48
C GLU A 67 4.51 2.42 0.34
N CYS A 68 5.27 3.40 0.86
CA CYS A 68 4.68 4.58 1.50
C CYS A 68 3.85 5.41 0.51
N GLY A 69 4.36 5.60 -0.70
CA GLY A 69 3.69 6.33 -1.76
C GLY A 69 2.40 5.66 -2.20
N ASP A 70 2.45 4.36 -2.49
CA ASP A 70 1.30 3.57 -2.94
C ASP A 70 0.19 3.56 -1.88
N LYS A 71 0.55 3.42 -0.60
CA LYS A 71 -0.43 3.48 0.49
C LYS A 71 -1.12 4.84 0.56
N TRP A 72 -0.34 5.94 0.55
CA TRP A 72 -0.90 7.29 0.62
C TRP A 72 -1.77 7.62 -0.60
N ILE A 73 -1.33 7.23 -1.80
CA ILE A 73 -2.09 7.40 -3.04
C ILE A 73 -3.40 6.61 -2.98
N ASN A 74 -3.39 5.37 -2.50
CA ASN A 74 -4.59 4.55 -2.39
C ASN A 74 -5.60 5.14 -1.40
N GLU A 75 -5.15 5.61 -0.24
CA GLU A 75 -6.03 6.27 0.75
C GLU A 75 -6.63 7.57 0.19
N LEU A 76 -5.84 8.38 -0.53
CA LEU A 76 -6.31 9.59 -1.18
C LEU A 76 -7.35 9.29 -2.28
N LEU A 77 -7.10 8.27 -3.10
CA LEU A 77 -8.01 7.84 -4.15
C LEU A 77 -9.33 7.30 -3.58
N ASP A 78 -9.28 6.50 -2.52
CA ASP A 78 -10.49 6.02 -1.82
C ASP A 78 -11.33 7.19 -1.29
N GLY A 79 -10.70 8.13 -0.59
CA GLY A 79 -11.38 9.34 -0.10
C GLY A 79 -12.01 10.16 -1.23
N SER A 80 -11.30 10.30 -2.35
CA SER A 80 -11.79 11.04 -3.52
C SER A 80 -12.99 10.34 -4.19
N LEU A 81 -12.96 9.01 -4.30
CA LEU A 81 -14.07 8.22 -4.83
C LEU A 81 -15.31 8.30 -3.95
N ARG A 82 -15.13 8.25 -2.63
CA ARG A 82 -16.22 8.43 -1.67
C ARG A 82 -16.86 9.81 -1.82
N LEU A 83 -16.06 10.88 -1.88
CA LEU A 83 -16.58 12.23 -2.11
C LEU A 83 -17.32 12.35 -3.44
N LEU A 84 -16.79 11.76 -4.51
CA LEU A 84 -17.46 11.76 -5.81
C LEU A 84 -18.81 11.03 -5.76
N ASN A 85 -18.89 9.92 -5.02
CA ASN A 85 -20.14 9.20 -4.80
C ASN A 85 -21.16 10.07 -4.04
N GLU A 86 -20.75 10.72 -2.96
CA GLU A 86 -21.62 11.64 -2.21
C GLU A 86 -22.11 12.81 -3.09
N CYS A 87 -21.22 13.40 -3.90
CA CYS A 87 -21.60 14.43 -4.88
C CYS A 87 -22.62 13.90 -5.90
N GLY A 88 -22.50 12.64 -6.33
CA GLY A 88 -23.47 11.96 -7.18
C GLY A 88 -24.85 11.89 -6.52
N ILE A 89 -24.91 11.43 -5.27
CA ILE A 89 -26.14 11.35 -4.47
C ILE A 89 -26.80 12.73 -4.33
N ILE A 90 -26.01 13.76 -3.97
CA ILE A 90 -26.49 15.13 -3.80
C ILE A 90 -27.08 15.66 -5.12
N LYS A 91 -26.38 15.46 -6.24
CA LYS A 91 -26.85 15.88 -7.57
C LYS A 91 -28.17 15.19 -7.94
N ASP A 92 -28.31 13.91 -7.64
CA ASP A 92 -29.53 13.16 -7.95
C ASP A 92 -30.70 13.65 -7.07
N ALA A 93 -30.47 13.88 -5.78
CA ALA A 93 -31.46 14.45 -4.87
C ALA A 93 -31.90 15.86 -5.28
N LEU A 94 -30.96 16.70 -5.71
CA LEU A 94 -31.27 18.04 -6.23
C LEU A 94 -32.09 17.96 -7.52
N SER A 95 -31.76 17.02 -8.41
CA SER A 95 -32.48 16.81 -9.67
C SER A 95 -33.93 16.37 -9.41
N GLN A 96 -34.15 15.42 -8.50
CA GLN A 96 -35.48 15.01 -8.08
C GLN A 96 -36.27 16.15 -7.43
N THR A 97 -35.62 16.96 -6.60
CA THR A 97 -36.26 18.12 -5.97
C THR A 97 -36.73 19.10 -7.02
N LYS A 98 -35.87 19.42 -8.02
CA LYS A 98 -36.22 20.30 -9.13
C LYS A 98 -37.42 19.79 -9.92
N GLU A 99 -37.43 18.50 -10.26
CA GLU A 99 -38.54 17.88 -11.01
C GLU A 99 -39.86 17.97 -10.24
N ARG A 100 -39.86 17.60 -8.95
CA ARG A 100 -41.05 17.70 -8.10
C ARG A 100 -41.57 19.13 -7.97
N THR A 101 -40.68 20.12 -7.84
CA THR A 101 -41.09 21.54 -7.82
C THR A 101 -41.77 21.94 -9.12
N HIS A 102 -41.23 21.54 -10.27
CA HIS A 102 -41.86 21.83 -11.57
C HIS A 102 -43.22 21.15 -11.72
N GLU A 103 -43.36 19.90 -11.27
CA GLU A 103 -44.63 19.17 -11.31
C GLU A 103 -45.70 19.87 -10.44
N LEU A 104 -45.35 20.25 -9.20
CA LEU A 104 -46.25 20.99 -8.31
C LEU A 104 -46.67 22.34 -8.92
N SER A 105 -45.75 23.09 -9.51
CA SER A 105 -46.09 24.37 -10.15
C SER A 105 -47.05 24.22 -11.33
N ARG A 106 -46.93 23.12 -12.11
CA ARG A 106 -47.86 22.83 -13.21
C ARG A 106 -49.26 22.51 -12.69
N LEU A 107 -49.36 21.65 -11.68
CA LEU A 107 -50.64 21.31 -11.05
C LEU A 107 -51.35 22.54 -10.48
N CYS A 108 -50.62 23.45 -9.82
CA CYS A 108 -51.21 24.68 -9.29
C CYS A 108 -51.69 25.64 -10.39
N ALA A 109 -51.02 25.68 -11.55
CA ALA A 109 -51.44 26.53 -12.68
C ALA A 109 -52.67 25.96 -13.41
N GLU A 110 -52.82 24.64 -13.45
CA GLU A 110 -54.00 23.97 -14.03
C GLU A 110 -55.27 24.16 -13.16
N ASP A 111 -55.13 24.30 -11.84
CA ASP A 111 -56.23 24.58 -10.91
C ASP A 111 -56.79 26.02 -11.08
N GLU A 112 -55.92 27.00 -11.41
CA GLU A 112 -56.33 28.39 -11.69
C GLU A 112 -57.05 28.57 -13.03
N GLU A 113 -56.82 27.72 -14.03
CA GLU A 113 -57.48 27.82 -15.35
C GLU A 113 -58.87 27.16 -15.39
N MET A 114 -59.21 26.36 -14.36
CA MET A 114 -60.48 25.63 -14.23
C MET A 114 -61.52 26.33 -13.33
N THR A 115 -61.13 27.42 -12.66
CA THR A 115 -61.97 28.22 -11.74
C THR A 115 -62.41 29.54 -12.37
#